data_AF-A0A938TPF5-F1
#
_entry.id   AF-A0A938TPF5-F1
#
_cell.length_a   1.000
_cell.length_b   1.000
_cell.length_c   1.000
_cell.angle_alpha   90.00
_cell.angle_beta   90.00
_cell.angle_gamma   90.00
#
_symmetry.space_group_name_H-M   'P 1'
#
loop_
_entity.id
_entity.type
_entity.pdbx_description
1 polymer ?
#
loop_
_entity_poly.entity_id
_entity_poly.type
_entity_poly.pdbx_seq_one_letter_code
_entity_poly.pdbx_strand_id
1 'polypeptide(L)'
;MQQFPCPFCGPRPEDEFRYAGDAGRPRPGRDASDAEWAAYLYFGRNARGAARELWIHSYGCGRWIELSRDTVSHVVDGAKPMNP
;
A
#
# COMPACT_ATOMS: atom_id res chain seq x y z
N MET A 1 4.86 -9.34 -15.40
CA MET A 1 5.46 -8.30 -14.55
C MET A 1 4.68 -7.02 -14.77
N GLN A 2 3.98 -6.51 -13.75
CA GLN A 2 3.17 -5.29 -13.88
C GLN A 2 4.03 -4.02 -13.95
N GLN A 3 3.43 -2.90 -14.35
CA GLN A 3 4.02 -1.57 -14.22
C GLN A 3 3.24 -0.76 -13.18
N PHE A 4 3.94 -0.18 -12.21
CA PHE A 4 3.38 0.69 -11.19
C PHE A 4 3.71 2.16 -11.50
N PRO A 5 2.71 3.07 -11.47
CA PRO A 5 2.90 4.47 -11.85
C PRO A 5 3.41 5.29 -10.65
N CYS A 6 4.71 5.19 -10.33
CA CYS A 6 5.30 5.98 -9.25
C CYS A 6 5.09 7.49 -9.52
N PRO A 7 4.43 8.25 -8.63
CA PRO A 7 4.17 9.69 -8.84
C PRO A 7 5.43 10.55 -9.00
N PHE A 8 6.59 10.00 -8.61
CA PHE A 8 7.88 10.69 -8.62
C PHE A 8 8.81 10.22 -9.74
N CYS A 9 8.63 9.00 -10.24
CA CYS A 9 9.53 8.36 -11.21
C CYS A 9 8.85 7.91 -12.51
N GLY A 10 7.54 8.07 -12.61
CA GLY A 10 6.73 7.55 -13.71
C GLY A 10 6.49 6.04 -13.61
N PRO A 11 6.02 5.41 -14.70
CA PRO A 11 5.83 3.97 -14.79
C PRO A 11 7.13 3.21 -14.57
N ARG A 12 7.14 2.26 -13.63
CA ARG A 12 8.28 1.41 -13.28
C ARG A 12 7.83 -0.03 -13.09
N PRO A 13 8.69 -1.03 -13.32
CA PRO A 13 8.31 -2.43 -13.14
C PRO A 13 8.03 -2.72 -11.65
N GLU A 14 7.08 -3.62 -11.39
CA GLU A 14 6.59 -3.92 -10.02
C GLU A 14 7.68 -4.44 -9.07
N ASP A 15 8.74 -5.04 -9.61
CA ASP A 15 9.87 -5.60 -8.87
C ASP A 15 10.77 -4.54 -8.23
N GLU A 16 10.70 -3.28 -8.70
CA GLU A 16 11.34 -2.14 -8.03
C GLU A 16 10.66 -1.79 -6.68
N PHE A 17 9.47 -2.34 -6.39
CA PHE A 17 8.64 -1.99 -5.24
C PHE A 17 8.53 -3.12 -4.21
N ARG A 18 8.28 -2.74 -2.95
CA ARG A 18 7.94 -3.67 -1.86
C ARG A 18 6.55 -3.39 -1.32
N TYR A 19 5.75 -4.44 -1.21
CA TYR A 19 4.41 -4.39 -0.61
C TYR A 19 4.51 -4.23 0.90
N ALA A 20 3.62 -3.43 1.48
CA ALA A 20 3.56 -3.18 2.93
C ALA A 20 2.15 -3.28 3.51
N GLY A 21 1.23 -3.95 2.81
CA GLY A 21 -0.13 -4.19 3.29
C GLY A 21 -1.16 -3.22 2.77
N ASP A 22 -2.31 -3.18 3.44
CA ASP A 22 -3.41 -2.28 3.10
C ASP A 22 -3.08 -0.82 3.50
N ALA A 23 -3.41 0.12 2.62
CA ALA A 23 -3.30 1.53 2.92
C ALA A 23 -4.36 1.97 3.95
N GLY A 24 -4.09 3.09 4.64
CA GLY A 24 -5.03 3.74 5.54
C GLY A 24 -5.33 2.98 6.83
N ARG A 25 -4.35 2.24 7.38
CA ARG A 25 -4.42 1.63 8.71
C ARG A 25 -3.66 2.51 9.72
N PRO A 26 -4.33 3.45 10.41
CA PRO A 26 -3.65 4.30 11.38
C PRO A 26 -3.14 3.45 12.55
N ARG A 27 -1.92 3.74 12.99
CA ARG A 27 -1.35 3.10 14.18
C ARG A 27 -2.12 3.56 15.42
N PRO A 28 -2.59 2.63 16.28
CA PRO A 28 -3.24 2.99 17.54
C PRO A 28 -2.34 3.82 18.45
N GLY A 29 -2.98 4.63 19.30
CA GLY A 29 -2.33 5.41 20.35
C GLY A 29 -1.73 4.52 21.44
N ARG A 30 -0.91 5.11 22.31
CA ARG A 30 -0.29 4.40 23.44
C ARG A 30 -1.29 3.96 24.51
N ASP A 31 -2.43 4.64 24.55
CA ASP A 31 -3.57 4.46 25.44
C ASP A 31 -4.65 3.52 24.87
N ALA A 32 -4.48 3.04 23.63
CA ALA A 32 -5.38 2.08 23.02
C ALA A 32 -5.37 0.74 23.77
N SER A 33 -6.52 0.08 23.79
CA SER A 33 -6.69 -1.24 24.40
C SER A 33 -5.88 -2.33 23.69
N ASP A 34 -5.61 -3.44 24.39
CA ASP A 34 -4.98 -4.62 23.80
C ASP A 34 -5.76 -5.16 22.59
N ALA A 35 -7.10 -5.05 22.60
CA ALA A 35 -7.94 -5.47 21.49
C ALA A 35 -7.73 -4.59 20.24
N GLU A 36 -7.61 -3.27 20.41
CA GLU A 36 -7.30 -2.34 19.32
C GLU A 36 -5.89 -2.55 18.77
N TRP A 37 -4.91 -2.79 19.65
CA TRP A 37 -3.57 -3.17 19.25
C TRP A 37 -3.52 -4.49 18.50
N ALA A 38 -4.23 -5.52 18.99
CA ALA A 38 -4.32 -6.81 18.30
C ALA A 38 -4.97 -6.67 16.93
N ALA A 39 -6.05 -5.89 16.81
CA ALA A 39 -6.70 -5.57 15.54
C ALA A 39 -5.71 -4.93 14.54
N TYR A 40 -4.92 -3.97 15.01
CA TYR A 40 -3.90 -3.30 14.19
C TYR A 40 -2.77 -4.25 13.77
N LEU A 41 -2.22 -5.04 14.71
CA LEU A 41 -1.05 -5.88 14.46
C LEU A 41 -1.35 -7.10 13.59
N TYR A 42 -2.51 -7.73 13.77
CA TYR A 42 -2.73 -9.08 13.24
C TYR A 42 -3.82 -9.18 12.18
N PHE A 43 -4.76 -8.24 12.12
CA PHE A 43 -5.87 -8.31 11.15
C PHE A 43 -5.60 -7.42 9.94
N GLY A 44 -6.08 -7.81 8.77
CA GLY A 44 -6.00 -7.03 7.52
C GLY A 44 -7.36 -6.96 6.84
N ARG A 45 -7.56 -6.06 5.88
CA ARG A 45 -8.80 -6.00 5.09
C ARG A 45 -8.90 -7.14 4.10
N ASN A 46 -7.79 -7.50 3.47
CA ASN A 46 -7.70 -8.56 2.45
C ASN A 46 -8.84 -8.48 1.41
N ALA A 47 -9.03 -7.28 0.85
CA ALA A 47 -10.14 -7.02 -0.06
C ALA A 47 -10.01 -7.82 -1.35
N ARG A 48 -11.08 -8.52 -1.75
CA ARG A 48 -11.22 -9.14 -3.06
C ARG A 48 -11.79 -8.13 -4.05
N GLY A 49 -11.04 -7.81 -5.11
CA GLY A 49 -11.38 -6.77 -6.08
C GLY A 49 -10.66 -5.47 -5.76
N ALA A 50 -11.34 -4.33 -5.88
CA ALA A 50 -10.74 -3.01 -5.66
C ALA A 50 -10.08 -2.88 -4.27
N ALA A 51 -8.78 -2.61 -4.26
CA ALA A 51 -7.97 -2.44 -3.07
C ALA A 51 -7.11 -1.17 -3.12
N ARG A 52 -6.78 -0.65 -1.94
CA ARG A 52 -5.78 0.41 -1.75
C ARG A 52 -4.63 -0.18 -0.97
N GLU A 53 -3.49 -0.26 -1.63
CA GLU A 53 -2.31 -0.97 -1.16
C GLU A 53 -1.21 0.03 -0.86
N LEU A 54 -0.42 -0.24 0.17
CA LEU A 54 0.76 0.54 0.50
C LEU A 54 2.01 -0.13 -0.08
N TRP A 55 2.79 0.64 -0.84
CA TRP A 55 4.03 0.20 -1.47
C TRP A 55 5.16 1.19 -1.23
N ILE A 56 6.40 0.71 -1.13
CA ILE A 56 7.60 1.55 -1.12
C ILE A 56 8.41 1.29 -2.39
N HIS A 57 8.88 2.34 -3.05
CA HIS A 57 9.74 2.26 -4.24
C HIS A 57 11.20 1.98 -3.86
N SER A 58 11.45 0.79 -3.30
CA SER A 58 12.71 0.41 -2.65
C SER A 58 13.94 0.45 -3.56
N TYR A 59 13.79 0.13 -4.85
CA TYR A 59 14.88 0.16 -5.82
C TYR A 59 14.83 1.42 -6.71
N GLY A 60 14.19 2.49 -6.21
CA GLY A 60 14.09 3.78 -6.89
C GLY A 60 14.10 4.95 -5.91
N CYS A 61 13.01 5.73 -5.85
CA CYS A 61 12.99 6.97 -5.05
C CYS A 61 12.90 6.79 -3.53
N GLY A 62 12.72 5.55 -3.04
CA GLY A 62 12.60 5.26 -1.61
C GLY A 62 11.34 5.83 -0.94
N ARG A 63 10.38 6.36 -1.72
CA ARG A 63 9.13 6.94 -1.19
C ARG A 63 8.01 5.92 -1.10
N TRP A 64 7.12 6.17 -0.15
CA TRP A 64 5.88 5.44 0.04
C TRP A 64 4.79 5.97 -0.90
N ILE A 65 4.03 5.05 -1.50
CA ILE A 65 2.91 5.34 -2.39
C ILE A 65 1.70 4.50 -2.00
N GLU A 66 0.51 5.06 -2.15
CA GLU A 66 -0.75 4.32 -2.12
C GLU A 66 -1.12 3.95 -3.56
N LEU A 67 -1.19 2.66 -3.86
CA LEU A 67 -1.57 2.09 -5.16
C LEU A 67 -3.04 1.66 -5.11
N SER A 68 -3.83 2.13 -6.06
CA SER A 68 -5.19 1.64 -6.30
C SER A 68 -5.15 0.53 -7.35
N ARG A 69 -5.55 -0.68 -6.99
CA ARG A 69 -5.47 -1.86 -7.86
C ARG A 69 -6.60 -2.83 -7.57
N ASP A 70 -7.09 -3.51 -8.60
CA ASP A 70 -7.98 -4.65 -8.43
C ASP A 70 -7.16 -5.92 -8.13
N THR A 71 -7.45 -6.60 -7.02
CA THR A 71 -6.71 -7.79 -6.55
C THR A 71 -7.01 -9.06 -7.32
N VAL A 72 -8.03 -9.06 -8.17
CA VAL A 72 -8.43 -10.22 -9.01
C VAL A 72 -7.86 -10.10 -10.42
N SER A 73 -8.03 -8.95 -11.06
CA SER A 73 -7.58 -8.69 -12.43
C SER A 73 -6.17 -8.11 -12.53
N HIS A 74 -5.63 -7.62 -11.42
CA HIS A 74 -4.36 -6.88 -11.36
C HIS A 74 -4.34 -5.57 -12.16
N VAL A 75 -5.50 -5.05 -12.58
CA VAL A 75 -5.58 -3.73 -13.19
C VAL A 75 -5.21 -2.67 -12.16
N VAL A 76 -4.26 -1.80 -12.50
CA VAL A 76 -3.84 -0.66 -11.68
C VAL A 76 -4.58 0.58 -12.16
N ASP A 77 -5.38 1.17 -11.26
CA ASP A 77 -6.16 2.38 -11.54
C ASP A 77 -5.34 3.66 -11.35
N GLY A 78 -4.29 3.61 -10.52
CA GLY A 78 -3.38 4.73 -10.29
C GLY A 78 -2.58 4.62 -8.99
N ALA A 79 -1.69 5.58 -8.77
CA ALA A 79 -0.96 5.71 -7.50
C ALA A 79 -0.84 7.17 -7.08
N LYS A 80 -0.72 7.40 -5.78
CA LYS A 80 -0.48 8.73 -5.18
C LYS A 80 0.56 8.65 -4.06
N PRO A 81 1.21 9.76 -3.69
CA PRO A 81 2.08 9.80 -2.51
C PRO A 81 1.36 9.37 -1.24
N MET A 82 2.01 8.57 -0.39
CA MET A 82 1.53 8.31 0.96
C MET A 82 1.95 9.49 1.85
N ASN A 83 0.98 10.35 2.20
CA ASN A 83 1.15 11.70 2.75
C ASN A 83 1.87 12.70 1.80
N PRO A 84 1.41 13.96 1.73
CA PRO A 84 2.24 15.05 1.20
C PRO A 84 3.42 15.37 2.14
#